data_AF-A0A8J2PG26-F1
#
_entry.id   AF-A0A8J2PG26-F1
#
_cell.length_a   1.000
_cell.length_b   1.000
_cell.length_c   1.000
_cell.angle_alpha   90.00
_cell.angle_beta   90.00
_cell.angle_gamma   90.00
#
_symmetry.space_group_name_H-M   'P 1'
#
loop_
_entity.id
_entity.type
_entity.pdbx_description
1 polymer ?
#
loop_
_entity_poly.entity_id
_entity_poly.type
_entity_poly.pdbx_seq_one_letter_code
_entity_poly.pdbx_strand_id
1 'polypeptide(L)'
;MTICYTDKVATCRGIGNFYKMLFRWKGSIYKVLWAECLGFLFCFYLINFFYRFYLINNCDKKTLFFDLVKYCNKYGQAIPITFVLGFYVSIIVGRWWNQFMWLPWPDTLSLIVSACVDGSDDRGRLIRRTIMRYANVCFVQAICFVSMAGSIRFPTTRHMVEAGLLLEHERLVLEEMNTKTVGLNYWVPIV
;
A
#
# COMPACT_ATOMS: atom_id res chain seq x y z
N MET A 1 -4.39 -4.40 4.20
CA MET A 1 -4.08 -4.75 5.61
C MET A 1 -2.59 -5.02 5.71
N THR A 2 -1.89 -4.36 6.63
CA THR A 2 -0.46 -4.58 6.92
C THR A 2 -0.27 -5.91 7.65
N ILE A 3 0.89 -6.52 7.47
CA ILE A 3 1.18 -7.86 7.99
C ILE A 3 2.40 -7.77 8.89
N CYS A 4 2.16 -7.85 10.20
CA CYS A 4 3.24 -7.98 11.18
C CYS A 4 3.64 -9.45 11.33
N TYR A 5 4.94 -9.70 11.36
CA TYR A 5 5.55 -11.00 11.64
C TYR A 5 6.86 -10.89 12.42
N THR A 6 7.11 -9.72 13.00
CA THR A 6 8.35 -9.38 13.71
C THR A 6 8.60 -10.34 14.89
N ASP A 7 7.55 -10.72 15.61
CA ASP A 7 7.56 -11.69 16.69
C ASP A 7 8.09 -13.07 16.24
N LYS A 8 7.67 -13.52 15.06
CA LYS A 8 8.02 -14.83 14.50
C LYS A 8 9.45 -14.90 13.96
N VAL A 9 10.10 -13.76 13.71
CA VAL A 9 11.50 -13.67 13.29
C VAL A 9 12.42 -13.12 14.39
N ALA A 10 11.91 -12.90 15.60
CA ALA A 10 12.67 -12.29 16.69
C ALA A 10 13.82 -13.17 17.21
N THR A 11 13.78 -14.49 16.97
CA THR A 11 14.84 -15.43 17.40
C THR A 11 15.41 -16.19 16.21
N CYS A 12 16.68 -16.60 16.31
CA CYS A 12 17.31 -17.50 15.36
C CYS A 12 17.58 -18.85 16.05
N ARG A 13 16.56 -19.72 16.16
CA ARG A 13 16.70 -21.07 16.74
C ARG A 13 16.69 -22.15 15.65
N GLY A 14 17.61 -23.12 15.75
CA GLY A 14 17.65 -24.33 14.91
C GLY A 14 17.80 -24.07 13.41
N ILE A 15 17.06 -24.81 12.58
CA ILE A 15 17.06 -24.77 11.09
C ILE A 15 16.52 -23.42 10.53
N GLY A 16 16.29 -22.42 11.39
CA GLY A 16 15.96 -21.05 11.01
C GLY A 16 14.46 -20.78 10.96
N ASN A 17 14.01 -19.62 11.43
CA ASN A 17 12.57 -19.31 11.49
C ASN A 17 11.93 -18.97 10.13
N PHE A 18 12.72 -18.84 9.05
CA PHE A 18 12.24 -18.49 7.72
C PHE A 18 11.43 -19.59 7.02
N TYR A 19 11.72 -20.88 7.24
CA TYR A 19 10.93 -21.94 6.61
C TYR A 19 9.45 -21.89 7.04
N LYS A 20 9.19 -21.47 8.28
CA LYS A 20 7.82 -21.29 8.80
C LYS A 20 7.06 -20.18 8.06
N MET A 21 7.77 -19.22 7.46
CA MET A 21 7.15 -18.14 6.69
C MET A 21 6.63 -18.60 5.34
N LEU A 22 7.25 -19.64 4.74
CA LEU A 22 6.82 -20.19 3.45
C LEU A 22 5.40 -20.79 3.55
N PHE A 23 4.99 -21.33 4.69
CA PHE A 23 3.65 -21.89 4.86
C PHE A 23 2.55 -20.85 5.13
N ARG A 24 2.88 -19.56 5.15
CA ARG A 24 1.90 -18.49 5.39
C ARG A 24 1.12 -18.19 4.11
N TRP A 25 -0.20 -17.96 4.22
CA TRP A 25 -1.03 -17.52 3.09
C TRP A 25 -1.27 -16.00 3.02
N LYS A 26 -1.58 -15.38 4.17
CA LYS A 26 -1.89 -13.94 4.21
C LYS A 26 -0.63 -13.12 3.90
N GLY A 27 -0.64 -12.44 2.75
CA GLY A 27 0.43 -11.61 2.17
C GLY A 27 1.72 -12.37 1.86
N SER A 28 1.59 -13.66 1.56
CA SER A 28 2.69 -14.39 0.97
C SER A 28 2.73 -14.24 -0.55
N ILE A 29 3.87 -14.61 -1.12
CA ILE A 29 4.08 -14.63 -2.57
C ILE A 29 3.04 -15.50 -3.30
N TYR A 30 2.59 -16.60 -2.67
CA TYR A 30 1.59 -17.50 -3.26
C TYR A 30 0.26 -16.78 -3.49
N LYS A 31 -0.21 -15.99 -2.52
CA LYS A 31 -1.47 -15.26 -2.67
C LYS A 31 -1.39 -14.18 -3.76
N VAL A 32 -0.19 -13.65 -4.02
CA VAL A 32 0.02 -12.64 -5.08
C VAL A 32 0.14 -13.29 -6.45
N LEU A 33 0.88 -14.40 -6.58
CA LEU A 33 1.26 -14.98 -7.87
C LEU A 33 0.41 -16.16 -8.35
N TRP A 34 -0.53 -16.68 -7.54
CA TRP A 34 -1.20 -17.95 -7.89
C TRP A 34 -1.94 -17.89 -9.23
N ALA A 35 -2.55 -16.75 -9.58
CA ALA A 35 -3.32 -16.60 -10.81
C ALA A 35 -2.38 -16.54 -12.03
N GLU A 36 -1.29 -15.79 -11.93
CA GLU A 36 -0.25 -15.67 -12.95
C GLU A 36 0.48 -17.00 -13.15
N CYS A 37 0.80 -17.70 -12.05
CA CYS A 37 1.38 -19.05 -12.10
C CYS A 37 0.43 -20.04 -12.78
N LEU A 38 -0.87 -19.99 -12.47
CA LEU A 38 -1.85 -20.85 -13.12
C LEU A 38 -1.95 -20.53 -14.62
N GLY A 39 -2.01 -19.26 -14.99
CA GLY A 39 -1.99 -18.83 -16.40
C GLY A 39 -0.72 -19.29 -17.13
N PHE A 40 0.45 -19.18 -16.50
CA PHE A 40 1.71 -19.68 -17.06
C PHE A 40 1.69 -21.20 -17.27
N LEU A 41 1.27 -21.96 -16.26
CA LEU A 41 1.16 -23.42 -16.35
C LEU A 41 0.15 -23.83 -17.42
N PHE A 42 -1.00 -23.15 -17.50
CA PHE A 42 -2.00 -23.39 -18.53
C PHE A 42 -1.42 -23.23 -19.93
N CYS A 43 -0.77 -22.09 -20.21
CA CYS A 43 -0.10 -21.86 -21.51
C CYS A 43 0.99 -22.91 -21.78
N PHE A 44 1.80 -23.24 -20.78
CA PHE A 44 2.87 -24.24 -20.92
C PHE A 44 2.31 -25.63 -21.28
N TYR A 45 1.29 -26.10 -20.55
CA TYR A 45 0.67 -27.39 -20.81
C TYR A 45 -0.13 -27.40 -22.10
N LEU A 46 -0.75 -26.29 -22.49
CA LEU A 46 -1.41 -26.14 -23.78
C LEU A 46 -0.42 -26.32 -24.93
N ILE A 47 0.73 -25.63 -24.89
CA ILE A 47 1.81 -25.80 -25.89
C ILE A 47 2.32 -27.24 -25.87
N ASN A 48 2.51 -27.84 -24.69
CA ASN A 48 2.95 -29.23 -24.55
C ASN A 48 1.94 -30.22 -25.17
N PHE A 49 0.65 -29.99 -24.95
CA PHE A 49 -0.43 -30.79 -25.53
C PHE A 49 -0.43 -30.69 -27.05
N PHE A 50 -0.36 -29.48 -27.62
CA PHE A 50 -0.23 -29.28 -29.07
C PHE A 50 1.02 -29.98 -29.62
N TYR A 51 2.14 -29.87 -28.92
CA TYR A 51 3.38 -30.55 -29.31
C TYR A 51 3.20 -32.08 -29.36
N ARG A 52 2.64 -32.67 -28.30
CA ARG A 52 2.50 -34.13 -28.18
C ARG A 52 1.44 -34.72 -29.09
N PHE A 53 0.29 -34.07 -29.28
CA PHE A 53 -0.83 -34.66 -30.03
C PHE A 53 -0.85 -34.28 -31.51
N TYR A 54 -0.33 -33.11 -31.88
CA TYR A 54 -0.42 -32.62 -33.26
C TYR A 54 0.93 -32.59 -34.00
N LEU A 55 1.98 -32.15 -33.31
CA LEU A 55 3.31 -31.97 -33.93
C LEU A 55 4.14 -33.25 -33.98
N ILE A 56 3.98 -34.17 -33.03
CA ILE A 56 4.85 -35.37 -32.94
C ILE A 56 4.73 -36.30 -34.17
N ASN A 57 3.56 -36.35 -34.78
CA ASN A 57 3.26 -37.23 -35.91
C ASN A 57 3.74 -36.65 -37.26
N ASN A 58 4.16 -35.38 -37.30
CA ASN A 58 4.60 -34.68 -38.52
C ASN A 58 6.09 -34.29 -38.39
N CYS A 59 6.99 -35.01 -39.07
CA CYS A 59 8.44 -34.78 -38.99
C CYS A 59 8.86 -33.33 -39.26
N ASP A 60 8.35 -32.70 -40.32
CA ASP A 60 8.75 -31.34 -40.71
C ASP A 60 8.34 -30.29 -39.68
N LYS A 61 7.11 -30.38 -39.16
CA LYS A 61 6.58 -29.43 -38.17
C LYS A 61 7.28 -29.56 -36.81
N LYS A 62 7.72 -30.77 -36.46
CA LYS A 62 8.50 -31.03 -35.24
C LYS A 62 9.87 -30.35 -35.28
N THR A 63 10.57 -30.42 -36.41
CA THR A 63 11.88 -29.76 -36.58
C THR A 63 11.76 -28.24 -36.46
N LEU A 64 10.74 -27.66 -37.11
CA LEU A 64 10.48 -26.22 -37.02
C LEU A 64 10.15 -25.75 -35.60
N PHE A 65 9.37 -26.53 -34.83
CA PHE A 65 9.11 -26.22 -33.42
C PHE A 65 10.39 -26.29 -32.57
N PHE A 66 11.28 -27.25 -32.83
CA PHE A 66 12.55 -27.36 -32.12
C PHE A 66 13.48 -26.17 -32.38
N ASP A 67 13.54 -25.70 -33.63
CA ASP A 67 14.30 -24.51 -34.00
C ASP A 67 13.72 -23.25 -33.33
N LEU A 68 12.40 -23.14 -33.24
CA LEU A 68 11.73 -22.07 -32.49
C LEU A 68 12.12 -22.08 -31.00
N VAL A 69 12.08 -23.25 -30.35
CA VAL A 69 12.46 -23.39 -28.93
C VAL A 69 13.92 -22.99 -28.71
N LYS A 70 14.84 -23.41 -29.60
CA LYS A 70 16.25 -23.00 -29.55
C LYS A 70 16.40 -21.49 -29.72
N TYR A 71 15.67 -20.90 -30.66
CA TYR A 71 15.65 -19.46 -30.88
C TYR A 71 15.20 -18.73 -29.61
N CYS A 72 14.06 -19.10 -29.02
CA CYS A 72 13.55 -18.50 -27.79
C CYS A 72 14.53 -18.66 -26.61
N ASN A 73 15.16 -19.82 -26.45
CA ASN A 73 16.11 -20.05 -25.36
C ASN A 73 17.37 -19.17 -25.49
N LYS A 74 17.83 -18.93 -26.73
CA LYS A 74 18.97 -18.05 -27.01
C LYS A 74 18.71 -16.61 -26.54
N TYR A 75 17.51 -16.08 -26.78
CA TYR A 75 17.15 -14.71 -26.37
C TYR A 75 16.67 -14.62 -24.92
N GLY A 76 16.14 -15.70 -24.35
CA GLY A 76 15.69 -15.74 -22.95
C GLY A 76 16.78 -15.44 -21.94
N GLN A 77 18.05 -15.72 -22.27
CA GLN A 77 19.21 -15.46 -21.41
C GLN A 77 19.88 -14.10 -21.68
N ALA A 78 19.48 -13.39 -22.74
CA ALA A 78 20.17 -12.19 -23.20
C ALA A 78 19.85 -10.93 -22.35
N ILE A 79 18.72 -10.91 -21.64
CA ILE A 79 18.30 -9.75 -20.86
C ILE A 79 18.58 -10.02 -19.37
N PRO A 80 19.42 -9.22 -18.69
CA PRO A 80 19.67 -9.34 -17.26
C PRO A 80 18.49 -8.77 -16.45
N ILE A 81 17.34 -9.44 -16.52
CA ILE A 81 16.09 -9.02 -15.84
C ILE A 81 16.33 -8.87 -14.34
N THR A 82 17.15 -9.75 -13.75
CA THR A 82 17.49 -9.73 -12.32
C THR A 82 18.14 -8.41 -11.89
N PHE A 83 19.01 -7.84 -12.74
CA PHE A 83 19.68 -6.57 -12.44
C PHE A 83 18.67 -5.43 -12.41
N VAL A 84 17.88 -5.27 -13.48
CA VAL A 84 16.86 -4.20 -13.58
C VAL A 84 15.82 -4.33 -12.47
N LEU A 85 15.37 -5.55 -12.18
CA LEU A 85 14.43 -5.82 -11.09
C LEU A 85 15.00 -5.40 -9.73
N GLY A 86 16.29 -5.64 -9.49
CA GLY A 86 16.97 -5.21 -8.26
C GLY A 86 16.91 -3.69 -8.04
N PHE A 87 17.26 -2.89 -9.05
CA PHE A 87 17.16 -1.42 -8.94
C PHE A 87 15.71 -0.96 -8.77
N TYR A 88 14.81 -1.52 -9.57
CA TYR A 88 13.40 -1.15 -9.53
C TYR A 88 12.79 -1.41 -8.15
N VAL A 89 13.02 -2.60 -7.59
CA VAL A 89 12.53 -2.97 -6.25
C VAL A 89 13.15 -2.08 -5.17
N SER A 90 14.45 -1.78 -5.26
CA SER A 90 15.12 -0.88 -4.30
C SER A 90 14.48 0.51 -4.26
N ILE A 91 14.18 1.09 -5.43
CA ILE A 91 13.51 2.39 -5.52
C ILE A 91 12.10 2.33 -4.91
N ILE A 92 11.33 1.28 -5.20
CA ILE A 92 9.98 1.12 -4.65
C ILE A 92 10.01 1.02 -3.13
N VAL A 93 10.89 0.17 -2.58
CA VAL A 93 11.01 -0.03 -1.13
C VAL A 93 11.43 1.28 -0.45
N GLY A 94 12.37 2.02 -1.03
CA GLY A 94 12.78 3.33 -0.53
C GLY A 94 11.62 4.34 -0.51
N ARG A 95 10.84 4.43 -1.60
CA ARG A 95 9.67 5.31 -1.66
C ARG A 95 8.57 4.89 -0.68
N TRP A 96 8.31 3.60 -0.56
CA TRP A 96 7.32 3.05 0.38
C TRP A 96 7.68 3.39 1.83
N TRP A 97 8.95 3.20 2.21
CA TRP A 97 9.40 3.55 3.56
C TRP A 97 9.33 5.06 3.82
N ASN A 98 9.75 5.87 2.86
CA ASN A 98 9.63 7.33 2.97
C ASN A 98 8.16 7.76 3.14
N GLN A 99 7.22 7.21 2.38
CA GLN A 99 5.79 7.50 2.55
C GLN A 99 5.29 7.15 3.95
N PHE A 100 5.74 6.04 4.53
CA PHE A 100 5.40 5.67 5.90
C PHE A 100 5.97 6.66 6.92
N MET A 101 7.23 7.08 6.76
CA MET A 101 7.87 8.05 7.64
C MET A 101 7.26 9.46 7.55
N TRP A 102 6.64 9.81 6.42
CA TRP A 102 5.93 11.09 6.23
C TRP A 102 4.55 11.13 6.88
N LEU A 103 4.03 10.02 7.42
CA LEU A 103 2.77 10.05 8.15
C LEU A 103 2.93 10.90 9.43
N PRO A 104 2.19 12.01 9.58
CA PRO A 104 2.29 12.85 10.77
C PRO A 104 1.72 12.12 11.99
N TRP A 105 2.53 12.05 13.05
CA TRP A 105 2.13 11.52 14.35
C TRP A 105 1.73 12.69 15.27
N PRO A 106 0.58 12.61 15.97
CA PRO A 106 0.10 13.71 16.83
C PRO A 106 0.90 13.83 18.14
N ASP A 107 1.76 12.86 18.46
CA ASP A 107 2.46 12.73 19.73
C ASP A 107 3.27 13.98 20.10
N THR A 108 4.18 14.42 19.22
CA THR A 108 5.02 15.60 19.46
C THR A 108 4.17 16.87 19.63
N LEU A 109 3.15 17.05 18.78
CA LEU A 109 2.24 18.19 18.89
C LEU A 109 1.47 18.15 20.21
N SER A 110 1.01 16.97 20.64
CA SER A 110 0.26 16.81 21.88
C SER A 110 1.09 17.16 23.12
N LEU A 111 2.38 16.82 23.12
CA LEU A 111 3.31 17.19 24.19
C LEU A 111 3.51 18.70 24.24
N ILE A 112 3.73 19.34 23.08
CA ILE A 112 3.89 20.80 23.00
C ILE A 112 2.63 21.52 23.46
N VAL A 113 1.46 21.11 22.96
CA VAL A 113 0.17 21.70 23.35
C VAL A 113 -0.11 21.50 24.84
N SER A 114 0.26 20.35 25.40
CA SER A 114 0.10 20.09 26.84
C SER A 114 1.04 20.93 27.70
N ALA A 115 2.23 21.27 27.21
CA ALA A 115 3.23 22.04 27.96
C ALA A 115 3.06 23.56 27.80
N CYS A 116 2.58 24.03 26.64
CA CYS A 116 2.50 25.46 26.32
C CYS A 116 1.12 26.08 26.57
N VAL A 117 0.04 25.28 26.66
CA VAL A 117 -1.31 25.79 26.93
C VAL A 117 -1.65 25.57 28.40
N ASP A 118 -1.36 26.60 29.19
CA ASP A 118 -1.68 26.65 30.62
C ASP A 118 -3.20 26.73 30.86
N GLY A 119 -3.60 26.32 32.07
CA GLY A 119 -5.00 26.36 32.51
C GLY A 119 -5.54 24.97 32.86
N SER A 120 -5.80 24.78 34.15
CA SER A 120 -6.49 23.60 34.69
C SER A 120 -8.02 23.75 34.68
N ASP A 121 -8.50 24.88 34.17
CA ASP A 121 -9.92 25.19 34.02
C ASP A 121 -10.51 24.55 32.76
N ASP A 122 -11.84 24.56 32.68
CA ASP A 122 -12.56 24.00 31.53
C ASP A 122 -12.18 24.66 30.21
N ARG A 123 -11.83 25.96 30.24
CA ARG A 123 -11.39 26.70 29.06
C ARG A 123 -10.03 26.20 28.57
N GLY A 124 -9.03 26.06 29.44
CA GLY A 124 -7.73 25.49 29.07
C GLY A 124 -7.85 24.07 28.51
N ARG A 125 -8.71 23.25 29.12
CA ARG A 125 -9.03 21.90 28.62
C ARG A 125 -9.65 21.93 27.22
N LEU A 126 -10.60 22.83 26.97
CA LEU A 126 -11.24 22.98 25.66
C LEU A 126 -10.24 23.42 24.59
N ILE A 127 -9.37 24.40 24.88
CA ILE A 127 -8.34 24.87 23.94
C ILE A 127 -7.41 23.72 23.53
N ARG A 128 -6.85 22.98 24.48
CA ARG A 128 -5.96 21.84 24.19
C ARG A 128 -6.62 20.79 23.30
N ARG A 129 -7.89 20.44 23.59
CA ARG A 129 -8.65 19.46 22.80
C ARG A 129 -8.96 19.97 21.40
N THR A 130 -9.32 21.24 21.25
CA THR A 130 -9.63 21.82 19.94
C THR A 130 -8.41 21.87 19.03
N ILE A 131 -7.24 22.30 19.55
CA ILE A 131 -5.99 22.31 18.77
C ILE A 131 -5.65 20.90 18.25
N MET A 132 -5.68 19.89 19.13
CA MET A 132 -5.39 18.52 18.73
C MET A 132 -6.42 17.97 17.74
N ARG A 133 -7.70 18.31 17.92
CA ARG A 133 -8.76 17.88 17.01
C ARG A 133 -8.59 18.49 15.62
N TYR A 134 -8.24 19.77 15.52
CA TYR A 134 -7.97 20.44 14.24
C TYR A 134 -6.79 19.82 13.49
N ALA A 135 -5.69 19.52 14.18
CA ALA A 135 -4.57 18.78 13.58
C ALA A 135 -5.01 17.39 13.06
N ASN A 136 -5.83 16.67 13.82
CA ASN A 136 -6.37 15.38 13.41
C ASN A 136 -7.33 15.49 12.21
N VAL A 137 -8.17 16.51 12.14
CA VAL A 137 -9.06 16.75 10.99
C VAL A 137 -8.23 17.00 9.72
N CYS A 138 -7.23 17.87 9.80
CA CYS A 138 -6.29 18.13 8.69
C CYS A 138 -5.65 16.82 8.19
N PHE A 139 -5.17 15.98 9.11
CA PHE A 139 -4.58 14.68 8.77
C PHE A 139 -5.59 13.73 8.11
N VAL A 140 -6.81 13.63 8.65
CA VAL A 140 -7.86 12.78 8.09
C VAL A 140 -8.25 13.23 6.68
N GLN A 141 -8.39 14.53 6.45
CA GLN A 141 -8.67 15.07 5.11
C GLN A 141 -7.55 14.73 4.12
N ALA A 142 -6.28 14.88 4.53
CA ALA A 142 -5.14 14.48 3.71
C ALA A 142 -5.14 12.97 3.40
N ILE A 143 -5.45 12.11 4.38
CA ILE A 143 -5.56 10.65 4.16
C ILE A 143 -6.71 10.33 3.20
N CYS A 144 -7.87 11.00 3.31
CA CYS A 144 -9.00 10.76 2.42
C CYS A 144 -8.67 11.11 0.96
N PHE A 145 -7.76 12.06 0.74
CA PHE A 145 -7.28 12.40 -0.60
C PHE A 145 -6.30 11.34 -1.15
N VAL A 146 -5.35 10.87 -0.32
CA VAL A 146 -4.27 9.97 -0.78
C VAL A 146 -4.64 8.48 -0.76
N SER A 147 -5.51 8.08 0.17
CA SER A 147 -5.82 6.67 0.45
C SER A 147 -7.28 6.34 0.16
N MET A 148 -7.49 5.31 -0.66
CA MET A 148 -8.82 4.76 -0.94
C MET A 148 -9.54 4.27 0.33
N ALA A 149 -8.81 3.72 1.31
CA ALA A 149 -9.42 3.30 2.57
C ALA A 149 -9.95 4.49 3.38
N GLY A 150 -9.28 5.64 3.29
CA GLY A 150 -9.72 6.89 3.89
C GLY A 150 -10.97 7.42 3.21
N SER A 151 -10.96 7.50 1.87
CA SER A 151 -12.11 8.01 1.10
C SER A 151 -13.37 7.16 1.23
N ILE A 152 -13.23 5.83 1.35
CA ILE A 152 -14.36 4.94 1.64
C ILE A 152 -14.90 5.16 3.05
N ARG A 153 -14.02 5.41 4.03
CA ARG A 153 -14.42 5.61 5.44
C ARG A 153 -15.07 6.98 5.68
N PHE A 154 -14.59 8.02 5.02
CA PHE A 154 -15.14 9.37 5.12
C PHE A 154 -15.45 9.95 3.73
N PRO A 155 -16.51 9.49 3.05
CA PRO A 155 -16.86 9.96 1.71
C PRO A 155 -17.27 11.43 1.67
N THR A 156 -17.89 11.92 2.75
CA THR A 156 -18.35 13.32 2.86
C THR A 156 -17.97 13.91 4.21
N THR A 157 -17.89 15.24 4.29
CA THR A 157 -17.59 15.97 5.54
C THR A 157 -18.59 15.66 6.66
N ARG A 158 -19.84 15.26 6.33
CA ARG A 158 -20.83 14.80 7.32
C ARG A 158 -20.38 13.56 8.08
N HIS A 159 -19.74 12.60 7.41
CA HIS A 159 -19.19 11.41 8.07
C HIS A 159 -18.09 11.77 9.10
N MET A 160 -17.39 12.90 8.90
CA MET A 160 -16.42 13.40 9.88
C MET A 160 -17.10 14.01 11.11
N VAL A 161 -18.27 14.63 10.95
CA VAL A 161 -19.09 15.11 12.08
C VAL A 161 -19.67 13.94 12.86
N GLU A 162 -20.24 12.95 12.17
CA GLU A 162 -20.78 11.73 12.79
C GLU A 162 -19.71 10.94 13.56
N ALA A 163 -18.47 10.95 13.08
CA ALA A 163 -17.33 10.35 13.76
C ALA A 163 -16.78 11.19 14.93
N GLY A 164 -17.32 12.39 15.18
CA GLY A 164 -16.90 13.28 16.25
C GLY A 164 -15.56 14.01 16.00
N LEU A 165 -15.08 14.01 14.74
CA LEU A 165 -13.87 14.76 14.36
C LEU A 165 -14.18 16.25 14.17
N LEU A 166 -15.34 16.56 13.59
CA LEU A 166 -15.82 17.92 13.34
C LEU A 166 -17.08 18.22 14.15
N LEU A 167 -17.24 19.49 14.54
CA LEU A 167 -18.51 20.01 15.03
C LEU A 167 -19.33 20.52 13.85
N GLU A 168 -20.66 20.57 14.01
CA GLU A 168 -21.56 20.93 12.91
C GLU A 168 -21.30 22.35 12.37
N HIS A 169 -20.98 23.30 13.25
CA HIS A 169 -20.65 24.67 12.83
C HIS A 169 -19.32 24.75 12.07
N GLU A 170 -18.33 23.90 12.40
CA GLU A 170 -17.05 23.86 11.69
C GLU A 170 -17.17 23.21 10.32
N ARG A 171 -18.07 22.23 10.18
CA ARG A 171 -18.42 21.65 8.88
C ARG A 171 -18.92 22.74 7.93
N LEU A 172 -19.80 23.63 8.41
CA LEU A 172 -20.35 24.73 7.60
C LEU A 172 -19.24 25.69 7.15
N VAL A 173 -18.34 26.09 8.06
CA VAL A 173 -17.18 26.94 7.72
C VAL A 173 -16.30 26.25 6.67
N LEU A 174 -16.01 24.96 6.84
CA LEU A 174 -15.19 24.20 5.91
C LEU A 174 -15.84 24.08 4.53
N GLU A 175 -17.15 23.85 4.46
CA GLU A 175 -17.90 23.80 3.20
C GLU A 175 -17.94 25.17 2.52
N GLU A 176 -18.12 26.25 3.28
CA GLU A 176 -18.04 27.60 2.74
C GLU A 176 -16.66 27.88 2.14
N MET A 177 -15.58 27.52 2.86
CA MET A 177 -14.22 27.65 2.35
C MET A 177 -14.00 26.80 1.10
N ASN A 178 -14.54 25.57 1.05
CA ASN A 178 -14.48 24.72 -0.14
C ASN A 178 -15.13 25.31 -1.38
N THR A 179 -16.12 26.20 -1.22
CA THR A 179 -16.70 26.91 -2.36
C THR A 179 -15.85 28.09 -2.84
N LYS A 180 -15.04 28.68 -1.94
CA LYS A 180 -14.23 29.86 -2.20
C LYS A 180 -12.84 29.54 -2.75
N THR A 181 -12.25 28.40 -2.39
CA THR A 181 -10.92 28.00 -2.85
C THR A 181 -10.98 26.92 -3.92
N VAL A 182 -10.20 27.12 -4.98
CA VAL A 182 -10.01 26.13 -6.03
C VAL A 182 -8.89 25.17 -5.61
N GLY A 183 -9.23 23.96 -5.18
CA GLY A 183 -8.25 22.93 -4.86
C GLY A 183 -8.54 22.18 -3.56
N LEU A 184 -7.50 21.54 -3.01
CA LEU A 184 -7.60 20.75 -1.79
C LEU A 184 -7.45 21.63 -0.56
N ASN A 185 -8.40 21.52 0.36
CA ASN A 185 -8.50 22.37 1.55
C ASN A 185 -8.20 21.62 2.86
N TYR A 186 -7.39 20.56 2.79
CA TYR A 186 -6.99 19.81 3.99
C TYR A 186 -6.19 20.67 4.99
N TRP A 187 -5.62 21.81 4.55
CA TRP A 187 -4.85 22.74 5.37
C TRP A 187 -5.73 23.72 6.17
N VAL A 188 -7.01 23.86 5.84
CA VAL A 188 -7.91 24.84 6.48
C VAL A 188 -8.04 24.65 8.00
N PRO A 189 -8.13 23.43 8.56
CA PRO A 189 -8.29 23.26 10.01
C PRO A 189 -7.12 23.80 10.85
N ILE A 190 -5.93 23.97 10.27
CA ILE A 190 -4.73 24.41 10.99
C ILE A 190 -4.41 25.90 10.78
N VAL A 191 -5.27 26.62 10.05
CA VAL A 191 -5.20 28.09 9.83
C VAL A 191 -6.31 28.77 10.60
#